data_AF-M5GCU8-F1
#
_entry.id   AF-M5GCU8-F1
#
_cell.length_a   1.000
_cell.length_b   1.000
_cell.length_c   1.000
_cell.angle_alpha   90.00
_cell.angle_beta   90.00
_cell.angle_gamma   90.00
#
_symmetry.space_group_name_H-M   'P 1'
#
loop_
_entity.id
_entity.type
_entity.pdbx_description
1 polymer ?
#
loop_
_entity_poly.entity_id
_entity_poly.type
_entity_poly.pdbx_seq_one_letter_code
_entity_poly.pdbx_strand_id
1 'polypeptide(L)'
;MNSLYTLGIRQTSSIQTDLNKLRAGDSSTSLQGQISASLAALSRTVDDYDSMAKREMIAAKQEKAFSRVHKFRQDHAELRTQFDTLKKEAANARARENRNELFGSTTSIPLSPGMGPSIMTARQRSFAAGPSQPPEWMEESPFSLRPAVQSSASMRESHALREQSFIESTENQLDQFLMQGKEVLDNLVDQKNLLKGTKKRLLDAANTLGLSRDVISWVERRTTQDIVIFFVGAIVTLVCFYYIWVWFG
;
A
#
# COMPACT_ATOMS: atom_id res chain seq x y z
N MET A 1 13.40 -8.75 -21.87
CA MET A 1 12.15 -9.53 -21.67
C MET A 1 12.37 -10.70 -20.71
N ASN A 2 13.13 -11.76 -21.05
CA ASN A 2 13.25 -12.92 -20.15
C ASN A 2 13.84 -12.59 -18.77
N SER A 3 14.82 -11.68 -18.68
CA SER A 3 15.39 -11.22 -17.40
C SER A 3 14.34 -10.55 -16.49
N LEU A 4 13.53 -9.64 -17.05
CA LEU A 4 12.44 -8.96 -16.34
C LEU A 4 11.36 -9.95 -15.89
N TYR A 5 11.04 -10.95 -16.71
CA TYR A 5 10.09 -12.00 -16.33
C TYR A 5 10.59 -12.79 -15.10
N THR A 6 11.85 -13.22 -15.12
CA THR A 6 12.47 -13.91 -13.97
C THR A 6 12.54 -13.01 -12.74
N LEU A 7 12.84 -11.72 -12.92
CA LEU A 7 12.83 -10.74 -11.84
C LEU A 7 11.43 -10.61 -11.23
N GLY A 8 10.38 -10.47 -12.05
CA GLY A 8 8.99 -10.40 -11.61
C GLY A 8 8.59 -11.64 -10.79
N ILE A 9 8.94 -12.85 -11.25
CA ILE A 9 8.68 -14.09 -10.48
C ILE A 9 9.35 -14.06 -9.11
N ARG A 10 10.63 -13.65 -9.05
CA ARG A 10 11.37 -13.57 -7.78
C ARG A 10 10.74 -12.54 -6.84
N GLN A 11 10.35 -11.38 -7.36
CA GLN A 11 9.65 -10.35 -6.59
C GLN A 11 8.33 -10.87 -6.04
N THR A 12 7.51 -11.52 -6.86
CA THR A 12 6.25 -12.18 -6.43
C THR A 12 6.50 -13.20 -5.31
N SER A 13 7.48 -14.08 -5.46
CA SER A 13 7.83 -15.11 -4.46
C SER A 13 8.31 -14.49 -3.14
N SER A 14 9.13 -13.42 -3.22
CA SER A 14 9.58 -12.68 -2.03
C SER A 14 8.40 -12.04 -1.30
N ILE A 15 7.49 -11.37 -2.02
CA ILE A 15 6.30 -10.74 -1.43
C ILE A 15 5.41 -11.80 -0.76
N GLN A 16 5.20 -12.96 -1.40
CA GLN A 16 4.45 -14.06 -0.78
C GLN A 16 5.10 -14.56 0.51
N THR A 17 6.44 -14.69 0.52
CA THR A 17 7.18 -15.08 1.72
C THR A 17 7.01 -14.07 2.83
N ASP A 18 7.06 -12.78 2.52
CA ASP A 18 6.90 -11.71 3.51
C ASP A 18 5.44 -11.58 3.99
N LEU A 19 4.45 -11.78 3.11
CA LEU A 19 3.04 -11.88 3.49
C LEU A 19 2.77 -13.07 4.42
N ASN A 20 3.43 -14.21 4.19
CA ASN A 20 3.32 -15.36 5.08
C ASN A 20 3.87 -15.06 6.48
N LYS A 21 4.96 -14.30 6.60
CA LYS A 21 5.47 -13.82 7.90
C LYS A 21 4.47 -12.90 8.60
N LEU A 22 3.87 -11.97 7.85
CA LEU A 22 2.86 -11.06 8.38
C LEU A 22 1.62 -11.82 8.86
N ARG A 23 1.19 -12.84 8.12
CA ARG A 23 0.09 -13.74 8.48
C ARG A 23 0.42 -14.62 9.69
N ALA A 24 1.69 -14.97 9.90
CA ALA A 24 2.16 -15.71 11.08
C ALA A 24 2.16 -14.85 12.37
N GLY A 25 1.81 -13.56 12.27
CA GLY A 25 1.68 -12.65 13.42
C GLY A 25 2.82 -11.64 13.53
N ASP A 26 3.84 -11.70 12.68
CA ASP A 26 4.91 -10.69 12.61
C ASP A 26 4.38 -9.42 11.91
N SER A 27 3.61 -8.62 12.66
CA SER A 27 3.09 -7.32 12.22
C SER A 27 4.08 -6.18 12.51
N SER A 28 5.38 -6.42 12.34
CA SER A 28 6.42 -5.40 12.48
C SER A 28 6.26 -4.31 11.42
N THR A 29 6.52 -3.06 11.82
CA THR A 29 6.43 -1.89 10.95
C THR A 29 7.46 -1.94 9.82
N SER A 30 8.64 -2.51 10.09
CA SER A 30 9.70 -2.76 9.10
C SER A 30 9.25 -3.73 8.00
N LEU A 31 8.62 -4.84 8.36
CA LEU A 31 8.13 -5.83 7.41
C LEU A 31 6.98 -5.27 6.55
N GLN A 32 6.10 -4.45 7.13
CA GLN A 32 5.09 -3.70 6.37
C GLN A 32 5.70 -2.72 5.36
N GLY A 33 6.79 -2.04 5.73
CA GLY A 33 7.56 -1.17 4.84
C GLY A 33 8.20 -1.96 3.70
N GLN A 34 8.86 -3.07 4.02
CA GLN A 34 9.50 -3.96 3.05
C GLN A 34 8.49 -4.51 2.02
N ILE A 35 7.31 -4.95 2.46
CA ILE A 35 6.25 -5.42 1.55
C ILE A 35 5.74 -4.28 0.68
N SER A 36 5.57 -3.07 1.24
CA SER A 36 5.11 -1.91 0.48
C SER A 36 6.12 -1.51 -0.61
N ALA A 37 7.42 -1.49 -0.27
CA ALA A 37 8.49 -1.18 -1.22
C ALA A 37 8.62 -2.25 -2.32
N SER A 38 8.53 -3.54 -1.97
CA SER A 38 8.59 -4.65 -2.94
C SER A 38 7.37 -4.70 -3.87
N LEU A 39 6.16 -4.36 -3.38
CA LEU A 39 4.97 -4.17 -4.22
C LEU A 39 5.14 -3.01 -5.21
N ALA A 40 5.75 -1.91 -4.80
CA ALA A 40 6.05 -0.79 -5.69
C ALA A 40 7.11 -1.17 -6.74
N ALA A 41 8.15 -1.91 -6.34
CA ALA A 41 9.16 -2.43 -7.24
C ALA A 41 8.55 -3.40 -8.28
N LEU A 42 7.66 -4.31 -7.85
CA LEU A 42 6.95 -5.22 -8.75
C LEU A 42 6.09 -4.45 -9.77
N SER A 43 5.36 -3.42 -9.33
CA SER A 43 4.58 -2.57 -10.25
C SER A 43 5.46 -1.95 -11.33
N ARG A 44 6.64 -1.42 -10.96
CA ARG A 44 7.60 -0.85 -11.93
C ARG A 44 8.11 -1.91 -12.90
N THR A 45 8.50 -3.09 -12.40
CA THR A 45 8.93 -4.22 -13.25
C THR A 45 7.85 -4.64 -14.26
N VAL A 46 6.58 -4.64 -13.84
CA VAL A 46 5.44 -5.00 -14.71
C VAL A 46 5.22 -3.94 -15.79
N ASP A 47 5.31 -2.66 -15.45
CA ASP A 47 5.18 -1.58 -16.42
C ASP A 47 6.35 -1.56 -17.42
N ASP A 48 7.58 -1.84 -16.96
CA ASP A 48 8.74 -2.01 -17.83
C ASP A 48 8.55 -3.21 -18.76
N TYR A 49 8.02 -4.33 -18.25
CA TYR A 49 7.73 -5.53 -19.05
C TYR A 49 6.62 -5.27 -20.09
N ASP A 50 5.56 -4.53 -19.73
CA ASP A 50 4.50 -4.10 -20.66
C ASP A 50 5.04 -3.19 -21.78
N SER A 51 5.97 -2.28 -21.43
CA SER A 51 6.62 -1.43 -22.42
C SER A 51 7.46 -2.22 -23.43
N MET A 52 8.13 -3.30 -22.98
CA MET A 52 8.87 -4.21 -23.85
C MET A 52 7.93 -5.07 -24.69
N ALA A 53 6.82 -5.55 -24.11
CA ALA A 53 5.82 -6.35 -24.82
C ALA A 53 5.21 -5.57 -26.00
N LYS A 54 4.91 -4.29 -25.81
CA LYS A 54 4.41 -3.39 -26.87
C LYS A 54 5.41 -3.16 -28.01
N ARG A 55 6.71 -3.24 -27.74
CA ARG A 55 7.79 -3.07 -28.72
C ARG A 55 8.19 -4.36 -29.41
N GLU A 56 7.68 -5.51 -28.96
CA GLU A 56 7.99 -6.81 -29.56
C GLU A 56 7.31 -6.93 -30.93
N MET A 57 8.12 -7.12 -31.98
CA MET A 57 7.65 -7.16 -33.38
C MET A 57 7.09 -8.53 -33.79
N ILE A 58 7.40 -9.59 -33.03
CA ILE A 58 6.96 -10.95 -33.32
C ILE A 58 5.63 -11.21 -32.63
N ALA A 59 4.53 -11.29 -33.40
CA ALA A 59 3.17 -11.45 -32.89
C ALA A 59 3.01 -12.60 -31.85
N ALA A 60 3.58 -13.78 -32.13
CA ALA A 60 3.50 -14.92 -31.21
C ALA A 60 4.26 -14.71 -29.88
N LYS A 61 5.33 -13.91 -29.87
CA LYS A 61 6.06 -13.54 -28.63
C LYS A 61 5.36 -12.40 -27.91
N GLN A 62 4.80 -11.45 -28.67
CA GLN A 62 4.03 -10.33 -28.16
C GLN A 62 2.79 -10.81 -27.40
N GLU A 63 2.02 -11.76 -27.96
CA GLU A 63 0.86 -12.34 -27.31
C GLU A 63 1.22 -13.02 -25.98
N LYS A 64 2.28 -13.86 -25.98
CA LYS A 64 2.80 -14.48 -24.75
C LYS A 64 3.24 -13.45 -23.73
N ALA A 65 3.85 -12.35 -24.17
CA ALA A 65 4.28 -11.27 -23.29
C ALA A 65 3.08 -10.54 -22.68
N PHE A 66 2.03 -10.24 -23.46
CA PHE A 66 0.78 -9.66 -22.94
C PHE A 66 0.08 -10.57 -21.94
N SER A 67 0.01 -11.88 -22.20
CA SER A 67 -0.55 -12.84 -21.23
C SER A 67 0.23 -12.86 -19.92
N ARG A 68 1.57 -12.73 -19.98
CA ARG A 68 2.42 -12.61 -18.79
C ARG A 68 2.22 -11.29 -18.05
N VAL A 69 2.10 -10.16 -18.77
CA VAL A 69 1.76 -8.85 -18.16
C VAL A 69 0.42 -8.94 -17.43
N HIS A 70 -0.60 -9.50 -18.08
CA HIS A 70 -1.91 -9.68 -17.50
C HIS A 70 -1.84 -10.50 -16.20
N LYS A 71 -1.14 -11.64 -16.24
CA LYS A 71 -0.92 -12.47 -15.05
C LYS A 71 -0.22 -11.68 -13.94
N PHE A 72 0.87 -10.98 -14.21
CA PHE A 72 1.55 -10.21 -13.17
C PHE A 72 0.70 -9.06 -12.61
N ARG A 73 -0.16 -8.44 -13.42
CA ARG A 73 -1.10 -7.42 -12.93
C ARG A 73 -2.16 -8.01 -12.01
N GLN A 74 -2.67 -9.19 -12.35
CA GLN A 74 -3.59 -9.95 -11.50
C GLN A 74 -2.90 -10.34 -10.19
N ASP A 75 -1.70 -10.92 -10.26
CA ASP A 75 -0.91 -11.31 -9.09
C ASP A 75 -0.61 -10.08 -8.20
N HIS A 76 -0.24 -8.95 -8.78
CA HIS A 76 0.01 -7.71 -8.04
C HIS A 76 -1.24 -7.21 -7.31
N ALA A 77 -2.40 -7.21 -7.98
CA ALA A 77 -3.67 -6.80 -7.38
C ALA A 77 -4.09 -7.73 -6.24
N GLU A 78 -3.88 -9.04 -6.40
CA GLU A 78 -4.15 -10.03 -5.36
C GLU A 78 -3.24 -9.82 -4.14
N LEU A 79 -1.93 -9.71 -4.35
CA LEU A 79 -0.96 -9.50 -3.26
C LEU A 79 -1.22 -8.18 -2.52
N ARG A 80 -1.60 -7.12 -3.25
CA ARG A 80 -2.00 -5.83 -2.67
C ARG A 80 -3.22 -6.01 -1.77
N THR A 81 -4.23 -6.72 -2.25
CA THR A 81 -5.47 -6.99 -1.49
C THR A 81 -5.16 -7.79 -0.22
N GLN A 82 -4.35 -8.85 -0.33
CA GLN A 82 -3.93 -9.66 0.82
C GLN A 82 -3.15 -8.84 1.85
N PHE A 83 -2.26 -7.95 1.41
CA PHE A 83 -1.53 -7.06 2.30
C PHE A 83 -2.48 -6.11 3.05
N ASP A 84 -3.43 -5.49 2.35
CA ASP A 84 -4.37 -4.55 2.95
C ASP A 84 -5.35 -5.24 3.92
N THR A 85 -5.80 -6.47 3.63
CA THR A 85 -6.64 -7.25 4.55
C THR A 85 -5.88 -7.61 5.81
N LEU A 86 -4.66 -8.14 5.68
CA LEU A 86 -3.85 -8.51 6.85
C LEU A 86 -3.48 -7.28 7.70
N LYS A 87 -3.21 -6.14 7.06
CA LYS A 87 -2.98 -4.88 7.77
C LYS A 87 -4.20 -4.43 8.57
N LYS A 88 -5.40 -4.56 8.00
CA LYS A 88 -6.66 -4.26 8.71
C LYS A 88 -6.90 -5.24 9.86
N GLU A 89 -6.63 -6.53 9.67
CA GLU A 89 -6.73 -7.54 10.72
C GLU A 89 -5.79 -7.25 11.89
N ALA A 90 -4.53 -6.93 11.61
CA ALA A 90 -3.55 -6.55 12.63
C ALA A 90 -3.95 -5.26 13.37
N ALA A 91 -4.46 -4.26 12.66
CA ALA A 91 -4.95 -3.03 13.29
C ALA A 91 -6.18 -3.29 14.18
N ASN A 92 -7.11 -4.13 13.73
CA ASN A 92 -8.29 -4.51 14.50
C ASN A 92 -7.94 -5.34 15.74
N ALA A 93 -6.93 -6.23 15.65
CA ALA A 93 -6.44 -6.99 16.79
C ALA A 93 -5.87 -6.06 17.87
N ARG A 94 -4.99 -5.12 17.50
CA ARG A 94 -4.46 -4.10 18.42
C ARG A 94 -5.55 -3.21 19.02
N ALA A 95 -6.56 -2.84 18.23
CA ALA A 95 -7.69 -2.05 18.73
C ALA A 95 -8.55 -2.83 19.74
N ARG A 96 -8.73 -4.15 19.54
CA ARG A 96 -9.43 -5.04 20.48
C ARG A 96 -8.65 -5.20 21.78
N GLU A 97 -7.34 -5.36 21.71
CA GLU A 97 -6.46 -5.42 22.88
C GLU A 97 -6.52 -4.14 23.71
N ASN A 98 -6.35 -2.98 23.07
CA ASN A 98 -6.47 -1.69 23.74
C ASN A 98 -7.84 -1.49 24.40
N ARG A 99 -8.92 -1.92 23.72
CA ARG A 99 -10.28 -1.88 24.26
C ARG A 99 -10.42 -2.80 25.48
N ASN A 100 -9.86 -4.00 25.45
CA ASN A 100 -9.88 -4.93 26.59
C ASN A 100 -9.06 -4.41 27.78
N GLU A 101 -7.91 -3.75 27.55
CA GLU A 101 -7.15 -3.10 28.64
C GLU A 101 -7.99 -2.00 29.32
N LEU A 102 -8.76 -1.23 28.55
CA LEU A 102 -9.61 -0.15 29.08
C LEU A 102 -10.79 -0.67 29.91
N PHE A 103 -11.44 -1.76 29.48
CA PHE A 103 -12.53 -2.38 30.24
C PHE A 103 -12.06 -3.25 31.41
N GLY A 104 -10.86 -3.84 31.33
CA GLY A 104 -10.25 -4.57 32.43
C GLY A 104 -9.78 -3.66 33.57
N SER A 105 -9.39 -2.43 33.26
CA SER A 105 -8.92 -1.46 34.25
C SER A 105 -10.03 -0.83 35.10
N THR A 106 -11.31 -1.03 34.76
CA THR A 106 -12.45 -0.45 35.51
C THR A 106 -13.00 -1.36 36.62
N THR A 107 -12.48 -2.59 36.78
CA THR A 107 -13.05 -3.60 37.70
C THR A 107 -12.31 -3.75 39.04
N SER A 108 -11.30 -2.92 39.33
CA SER A 108 -10.52 -3.04 40.58
C SER A 108 -10.45 -1.74 41.41
N ILE A 109 -11.58 -1.06 41.60
CA ILE A 109 -11.73 -0.12 42.72
C ILE A 109 -12.80 -0.67 43.66
N PRO A 110 -12.45 -1.33 44.77
CA PRO A 110 -13.42 -1.58 45.83
C PRO A 110 -13.92 -0.23 46.33
N LEU A 111 -15.23 -0.02 46.20
CA LEU A 111 -15.93 1.20 46.58
C LEU A 111 -15.89 1.35 48.11
N SER A 112 -14.85 2.02 48.63
CA SER A 112 -14.88 2.57 49.99
C SER A 112 -15.57 3.95 49.93
N PRO A 113 -16.69 4.17 50.64
CA PRO A 113 -17.44 5.41 50.54
C PRO A 113 -16.74 6.50 51.36
N GLY A 114 -16.03 7.39 50.67
CA GLY A 114 -15.64 8.69 51.22
C GLY A 114 -14.21 9.12 50.93
N MET A 115 -13.95 9.65 49.73
CA MET A 115 -13.16 10.87 49.50
C MET A 115 -13.20 11.23 48.01
N GLY A 116 -13.21 12.52 47.68
CA GLY A 116 -13.53 13.09 46.36
C GLY A 116 -12.57 12.75 45.20
N PRO A 117 -12.87 13.24 43.98
CA PRO A 117 -12.25 12.73 42.76
C PRO A 117 -10.93 13.45 42.48
N SER A 118 -9.82 12.73 42.63
CA SER A 118 -8.54 13.07 41.99
C SER A 118 -8.28 12.08 40.87
N ILE A 119 -8.54 12.51 39.64
CA ILE A 119 -8.20 11.77 38.42
C ILE A 119 -6.69 11.82 38.25
N MET A 120 -6.00 10.70 38.51
CA MET A 120 -4.63 10.48 38.06
C MET A 120 -4.49 9.03 37.61
N THR A 121 -4.54 8.83 36.30
CA THR A 121 -4.35 7.55 35.62
C THR A 121 -2.87 7.14 35.69
N ALA A 122 -2.49 6.45 36.77
CA ALA A 122 -1.17 5.82 36.90
C ALA A 122 -1.27 4.32 36.58
N ARG A 123 -0.87 3.98 35.36
CA ARG A 123 -0.68 2.60 34.86
C ARG A 123 0.51 1.96 35.58
N GLN A 124 0.30 1.32 36.73
CA GLN A 124 1.30 0.43 37.34
C GLN A 124 1.24 -0.95 36.67
N ARG A 125 2.19 -1.23 35.78
CA ARG A 125 2.54 -2.61 35.41
C ARG A 125 3.65 -3.09 36.34
N SER A 126 3.33 -3.97 37.28
CA SER A 126 4.30 -4.70 38.08
C SER A 126 4.66 -6.01 37.37
N PHE A 127 5.88 -6.09 36.84
CA PHE A 127 6.51 -7.36 36.47
C PHE A 127 7.12 -8.00 37.72
N ALA A 128 6.80 -9.27 37.94
CA ALA A 128 7.39 -10.12 38.96
C ALA A 128 8.69 -10.75 38.44
N ALA A 129 9.74 -10.71 39.26
CA ALA A 129 10.88 -11.62 39.24
C ALA A 129 11.52 -11.62 40.65
N GLY A 130 11.49 -12.76 41.35
CA GLY A 130 12.01 -12.93 42.72
C GLY A 130 13.54 -13.15 42.77
N PRO A 131 14.08 -13.93 43.72
CA PRO A 131 13.63 -14.21 45.09
C PRO A 131 14.72 -13.89 46.15
N SER A 132 14.37 -14.03 47.43
CA SER A 132 15.24 -14.40 48.58
C SER A 132 15.38 -13.42 49.75
N GLN A 133 15.18 -14.03 50.93
CA GLN A 133 15.58 -13.68 52.31
C GLN A 133 14.61 -12.84 53.18
N PRO A 134 14.25 -13.35 54.39
CA PRO A 134 13.53 -12.60 55.40
C PRO A 134 14.52 -11.87 56.33
N PRO A 135 14.13 -10.71 56.90
CA PRO A 135 14.36 -10.51 58.34
C PRO A 135 13.09 -9.95 59.01
N GLU A 136 12.68 -10.55 60.12
CA GLU A 136 12.91 -10.00 61.46
C GLU A 136 12.14 -8.70 61.73
N TRP A 137 11.04 -8.86 62.48
CA TRP A 137 10.50 -7.92 63.48
C TRP A 137 11.06 -6.49 63.41
N MET A 138 10.39 -5.64 62.64
CA MET A 138 10.60 -4.20 62.72
C MET A 138 9.45 -3.61 63.54
N GLU A 139 9.63 -3.60 64.87
CA GLU A 139 8.88 -2.67 65.72
C GLU A 139 9.33 -1.25 65.36
N GLU A 140 8.57 -0.58 64.51
CA GLU A 140 8.74 0.85 64.24
C GLU A 140 8.43 1.64 65.51
N SER A 141 9.49 2.07 66.19
CA SER A 141 9.41 3.02 67.28
C SER A 141 9.14 4.42 66.71
N PRO A 142 8.04 5.10 67.10
CA PRO A 142 7.61 6.38 66.52
C PRO A 142 8.48 7.60 66.92
N PHE A 143 9.66 7.37 67.50
CA PHE A 143 10.54 8.41 68.05
C PHE A 143 11.95 8.45 67.47
N SER A 144 12.25 7.72 66.38
CA SER A 144 13.54 7.91 65.69
C SER A 144 13.50 9.16 64.80
N LEU A 145 14.09 10.26 65.30
CA LEU A 145 14.45 11.43 64.48
C LEU A 145 15.53 11.02 63.46
N ARG A 146 15.09 10.43 62.35
CA ARG A 146 15.89 10.25 61.14
C ARG A 146 15.36 11.26 60.12
N PRO A 147 16.20 12.04 59.41
CA PRO A 147 15.71 13.11 58.59
C PRO A 147 14.89 12.53 57.44
N ALA A 148 13.57 12.75 57.47
CA ALA A 148 12.58 12.38 56.45
C ALA A 148 12.86 12.99 55.06
N VAL A 149 14.01 13.63 54.88
CA VAL A 149 14.49 14.23 53.63
C VAL A 149 15.01 13.17 52.66
N GLN A 150 15.57 12.04 53.13
CA GLN A 150 16.20 11.03 52.26
C GLN A 150 15.20 10.22 51.43
N SER A 151 14.03 9.85 51.96
CA SER A 151 13.02 9.07 51.21
C SER A 151 12.37 9.91 50.09
N SER A 152 12.17 11.21 50.32
CA SER A 152 11.67 12.13 49.31
C SER A 152 12.70 12.42 48.19
N ALA A 153 14.00 12.42 48.52
CA ALA A 153 15.08 12.62 47.56
C ALA A 153 15.26 11.39 46.66
N SER A 154 15.26 10.17 47.20
CA SER A 154 15.33 8.94 46.40
C SER A 154 14.10 8.72 45.51
N MET A 155 12.91 9.13 45.96
CA MET A 155 11.72 9.14 45.09
C MET A 155 11.87 10.14 43.94
N ARG A 156 12.33 11.38 44.19
CA ARG A 156 12.56 12.37 43.10
C ARG A 156 13.65 11.92 42.12
N GLU A 157 14.73 11.33 42.60
CA GLU A 157 15.82 10.81 41.76
C GLU A 157 15.36 9.66 40.87
N SER A 158 14.58 8.72 41.42
CA SER A 158 13.99 7.63 40.62
C SER A 158 12.91 8.11 39.64
N HIS A 159 12.23 9.23 39.91
CA HIS A 159 11.37 9.91 38.95
C HIS A 159 12.18 10.57 37.82
N ALA A 160 13.28 11.26 38.13
CA ALA A 160 14.13 11.92 37.13
C ALA A 160 14.80 10.94 36.17
N LEU A 161 15.30 9.80 36.65
CA LEU A 161 15.90 8.75 35.81
C LEU A 161 14.86 8.09 34.89
N ARG A 162 13.62 7.97 35.36
CA ARG A 162 12.52 7.42 34.57
C ARG A 162 12.06 8.41 33.50
N GLU A 163 12.05 9.70 33.81
CA GLU A 163 11.78 10.76 32.83
C GLU A 163 12.87 10.80 31.75
N GLN A 164 14.15 10.71 32.11
CA GLN A 164 15.24 10.67 31.13
C GLN A 164 15.14 9.46 30.19
N SER A 165 14.97 8.26 30.73
CA SER A 165 14.78 7.04 29.92
C SER A 165 13.50 7.06 29.08
N PHE A 166 12.43 7.70 29.58
CA PHE A 166 11.22 7.94 28.80
C PHE A 166 11.46 8.94 27.66
N ILE A 167 12.22 10.02 27.90
CA ILE A 167 12.57 11.01 26.88
C ILE A 167 13.42 10.37 25.79
N GLU A 168 14.48 9.64 26.14
CA GLU A 168 15.37 8.98 25.17
C GLU A 168 14.63 7.91 24.33
N SER A 169 13.76 7.12 24.96
CA SER A 169 12.96 6.13 24.23
C SER A 169 11.88 6.77 23.36
N THR A 170 11.39 7.95 23.73
CA THR A 170 10.43 8.73 22.95
C THR A 170 11.11 9.39 21.76
N GLU A 171 12.30 9.97 21.95
CA GLU A 171 13.10 10.59 20.88
C GLU A 171 13.41 9.57 19.77
N ASN A 172 13.92 8.39 20.14
CA ASN A 172 14.21 7.33 19.18
C ASN A 172 12.96 6.86 18.42
N GLN A 173 11.80 6.80 19.07
CA GLN A 173 10.54 6.45 18.42
C GLN A 173 10.04 7.57 17.49
N LEU A 174 10.16 8.83 17.91
CA LEU A 174 9.81 10.01 17.11
C LEU A 174 10.64 10.09 15.84
N ASP A 175 11.95 9.87 15.94
CA ASP A 175 12.84 9.83 14.80
C ASP A 175 12.47 8.71 13.83
N GLN A 176 12.16 7.52 14.36
CA GLN A 176 11.72 6.41 13.53
C GLN A 176 10.39 6.72 12.81
N PHE A 177 9.43 7.38 13.47
CA PHE A 177 8.20 7.83 12.84
C PHE A 177 8.42 8.96 11.83
N LEU A 178 9.37 9.87 12.08
CA LEU A 178 9.71 10.94 11.15
C LEU A 178 10.35 10.40 9.88
N MET A 179 11.27 9.44 10.03
CA MET A 179 11.92 8.77 8.92
C MET A 179 10.90 7.98 8.08
N GLN A 180 9.99 7.27 8.75
CA GLN A 180 8.88 6.58 8.08
C GLN A 180 7.91 7.56 7.41
N GLY A 181 7.59 8.68 8.07
CA GLY A 181 6.72 9.73 7.54
C GLY A 181 7.31 10.36 6.27
N LYS A 182 8.63 10.56 6.26
CA LYS A 182 9.37 11.03 5.08
C LYS A 182 9.30 10.01 3.94
N GLU A 183 9.53 8.73 4.21
CA GLU A 183 9.45 7.68 3.19
C GLU A 183 8.02 7.57 2.61
N VAL A 184 6.99 7.69 3.45
CA VAL A 184 5.59 7.70 2.99
C VAL A 184 5.30 8.94 2.14
N LEU A 185 5.79 10.12 2.54
CA LEU A 185 5.64 11.34 1.78
C LEU A 185 6.32 11.24 0.41
N ASP A 186 7.55 10.72 0.36
CA ASP A 186 8.28 10.50 -0.88
C ASP A 186 7.52 9.53 -1.81
N ASN A 187 6.96 8.45 -1.26
CA ASN A 187 6.08 7.55 -2.01
C ASN A 187 4.82 8.24 -2.54
N LEU A 188 4.19 9.13 -1.77
CA LEU A 188 3.02 9.89 -2.22
C LEU A 188 3.38 10.90 -3.32
N VAL A 189 4.54 11.53 -3.23
CA VAL A 189 5.08 12.43 -4.27
C VAL A 189 5.34 11.66 -5.56
N ASP A 190 5.94 10.47 -5.46
CA ASP A 190 6.16 9.57 -6.59
C ASP A 190 4.83 9.13 -7.24
N GLN A 191 3.84 8.76 -6.42
CA GLN A 191 2.49 8.41 -6.91
C GLN A 191 1.81 9.58 -7.63
N LYS A 192 1.95 10.80 -7.12
CA LYS A 192 1.46 12.02 -7.77
C LYS A 192 2.13 12.22 -9.13
N ASN A 193 3.44 12.00 -9.23
CA ASN A 193 4.16 12.13 -10.50
C ASN A 193 3.73 11.06 -11.51
N LEU A 194 3.46 9.84 -11.04
CA LEU A 194 2.89 8.76 -11.86
C LEU A 194 1.49 9.14 -12.37
N LEU A 195 0.59 9.60 -11.50
CA LEU A 195 -0.76 10.02 -11.88
C LEU A 195 -0.75 11.15 -12.91
N LYS A 196 0.19 12.10 -12.80
CA LYS A 196 0.40 13.13 -13.83
C LYS A 196 0.82 12.51 -15.17
N GLY A 197 1.73 11.53 -15.15
CA GLY A 197 2.14 10.78 -16.34
C GLY A 197 0.98 10.01 -16.98
N THR A 198 0.17 9.33 -16.18
CA THR A 198 -1.04 8.62 -16.64
C THR A 198 -2.07 9.57 -17.22
N LYS A 199 -2.34 10.71 -16.57
CA LYS A 199 -3.22 11.76 -17.11
C LYS A 199 -2.72 12.26 -18.46
N LYS A 200 -1.42 12.51 -18.58
CA LYS A 200 -0.82 12.95 -19.85
C LYS A 200 -1.02 11.89 -20.94
N ARG A 201 -0.72 10.62 -20.64
CA ARG A 201 -0.96 9.50 -21.57
C ARG A 201 -2.43 9.31 -21.93
N LEU A 202 -3.34 9.52 -20.99
CA LEU A 202 -4.79 9.46 -21.24
C LEU A 202 -5.22 10.59 -22.17
N LEU A 203 -4.75 11.82 -21.95
CA LEU A 203 -5.01 12.95 -22.84
C LEU A 203 -4.42 12.71 -24.22
N ASP A 204 -3.19 12.19 -24.31
CA ASP A 204 -2.54 11.85 -25.57
C ASP A 204 -3.35 10.75 -26.30
N ALA A 205 -3.79 9.72 -25.59
CA ALA A 205 -4.64 8.65 -26.13
C ALA A 205 -6.03 9.14 -26.55
N ALA A 206 -6.63 10.05 -25.79
CA ALA A 206 -7.89 10.69 -26.16
C ALA A 206 -7.74 11.53 -27.44
N ASN A 207 -6.60 12.22 -27.59
CA ASN A 207 -6.28 13.01 -28.78
C ASN A 207 -6.04 12.11 -30.01
N THR A 208 -5.38 10.95 -29.84
CA THR A 208 -5.19 9.98 -30.93
C THR A 208 -6.46 9.18 -31.26
N LEU A 209 -7.33 8.92 -30.29
CA LEU A 209 -8.66 8.35 -30.53
C LEU A 209 -9.60 9.36 -31.22
N GLY A 210 -9.44 10.66 -30.95
CA GLY A 210 -10.07 11.74 -31.71
C GLY A 210 -9.66 11.73 -33.18
N LEU A 211 -8.36 11.61 -33.45
CA LEU A 211 -7.82 11.40 -34.80
C LEU A 211 -8.27 10.08 -35.43
N SER A 212 -8.47 9.02 -34.64
CA SER A 212 -9.02 7.74 -35.13
C SER A 212 -10.44 7.90 -35.68
N ARG A 213 -11.25 8.80 -35.12
CA ARG A 213 -12.58 9.16 -35.68
C ARG A 213 -12.46 9.80 -37.06
N ASP A 214 -11.45 10.65 -37.27
CA ASP A 214 -11.18 11.22 -38.60
C ASP A 214 -10.71 10.15 -39.58
N VAL A 215 -9.84 9.23 -39.15
CA VAL A 215 -9.43 8.07 -39.95
C VAL A 215 -10.61 7.16 -40.27
N ILE A 216 -11.52 6.90 -39.32
CA ILE A 216 -12.77 6.14 -39.53
C ILE A 216 -13.64 6.83 -40.58
N SER A 217 -13.79 8.16 -40.51
CA SER A 217 -14.59 8.93 -41.47
C SER A 217 -13.94 8.96 -42.86
N TRP A 218 -12.61 8.96 -42.90
CA TRP A 218 -11.84 8.91 -44.15
C TRP A 218 -12.01 7.55 -44.85
N VAL A 219 -12.02 6.46 -44.09
CA VAL A 219 -12.32 5.11 -44.61
C VAL A 219 -13.75 5.02 -45.13
N GLU A 220 -14.74 5.53 -44.39
CA GLU A 220 -16.14 5.51 -44.79
C GLU A 220 -16.41 6.32 -46.07
N ARG A 221 -15.74 7.47 -46.24
CA ARG A 221 -15.78 8.26 -47.48
C ARG A 221 -15.22 7.49 -48.67
N ARG A 222 -14.14 6.72 -48.49
CA ARG A 222 -13.53 5.92 -49.56
C ARG A 222 -14.48 4.84 -50.06
N THR A 223 -15.16 4.14 -49.14
CA THR A 223 -16.17 3.13 -49.50
C THR A 223 -17.36 3.77 -50.23
N THR A 224 -17.80 4.95 -49.79
CA THR A 224 -18.88 5.68 -50.47
C THR A 224 -18.46 6.12 -51.88
N GLN A 225 -17.23 6.61 -52.05
CA GLN A 225 -16.69 6.96 -53.36
C GLN A 225 -16.60 5.74 -54.29
N ASP A 226 -16.20 4.59 -53.77
CA ASP A 226 -16.10 3.35 -54.55
C ASP A 226 -17.49 2.89 -55.07
N ILE A 227 -18.52 2.98 -54.22
CA ILE A 227 -19.92 2.73 -54.63
C ILE A 227 -20.34 3.69 -55.75
N VAL A 228 -20.00 4.98 -55.65
CA VAL A 228 -20.34 5.95 -56.69
C VAL A 228 -19.61 5.65 -58.00
N ILE A 229 -18.32 5.30 -57.96
CA ILE A 229 -17.54 4.93 -59.15
C ILE A 229 -18.14 3.69 -59.82
N PHE A 230 -18.57 2.71 -59.03
CA PHE A 230 -19.25 1.51 -59.54
C PHE A 230 -20.54 1.87 -60.29
N PHE A 231 -21.41 2.70 -59.71
CA PHE A 231 -22.67 3.12 -60.35
C PHE A 231 -22.44 3.93 -61.62
N VAL A 232 -21.46 4.84 -61.62
CA VAL A 232 -21.09 5.62 -62.82
C VAL A 232 -20.61 4.67 -63.93
N GLY A 233 -19.76 3.70 -63.60
CA GLY A 233 -19.30 2.68 -64.56
C GLY A 233 -20.46 1.87 -65.14
N ALA A 234 -21.41 1.45 -64.29
CA ALA A 234 -22.59 0.70 -64.72
C ALA A 234 -23.52 1.49 -65.65
N ILE A 235 -23.69 2.79 -65.42
CA ILE A 235 -24.49 3.66 -66.30
C ILE A 235 -23.80 3.83 -67.65
N VAL A 236 -22.48 4.08 -67.66
CA VAL A 236 -21.71 4.24 -68.90
C VAL A 236 -21.78 2.97 -69.76
N THR A 237 -21.65 1.80 -69.16
CA THR A 237 -21.75 0.53 -69.90
C THR A 237 -23.16 0.32 -70.46
N LEU A 238 -24.22 0.63 -69.69
CA LEU A 238 -25.61 0.60 -70.18
C LEU A 238 -25.83 1.54 -71.38
N VAL A 239 -25.30 2.76 -71.32
CA VAL A 239 -25.39 3.73 -72.41
C VAL A 239 -24.67 3.21 -73.66
N CYS A 240 -23.48 2.63 -73.52
CA CYS A 240 -22.78 2.00 -74.64
C CYS A 240 -23.61 0.87 -75.28
N PHE A 241 -24.22 0.00 -74.46
CA PHE A 241 -25.11 -1.05 -74.97
C PHE A 241 -26.33 -0.48 -75.71
N TYR A 242 -26.93 0.59 -75.18
CA TYR A 242 -28.05 1.27 -75.82
C TYR A 242 -27.68 1.82 -77.20
N TYR A 243 -26.52 2.49 -77.32
CA TYR A 243 -26.03 3.00 -78.61
C TYR A 243 -25.74 1.88 -79.62
N ILE A 244 -25.18 0.75 -79.17
CA ILE A 244 -24.97 -0.42 -80.04
C ILE A 244 -26.31 -0.97 -80.53
N TRP A 245 -27.31 -1.07 -79.66
CA TRP A 245 -28.62 -1.58 -80.04
C TRP A 245 -29.34 -0.68 -81.05
N VAL A 246 -29.25 0.65 -80.91
CA VAL A 246 -29.90 1.61 -81.83
C VAL A 246 -29.18 1.72 -83.17
N TRP A 247 -27.86 1.59 -83.20
CA TRP A 247 -27.08 1.85 -84.42
C TRP A 247 -26.79 0.58 -85.24
N PHE A 248 -26.80 -0.59 -84.60
CA PHE A 248 -26.51 -1.89 -85.23
C PHE A 248 -27.73 -2.82 -85.29
N GLY A 249 -28.89 -2.38 -84.77
CA GLY A 249 -30.17 -3.10 -84.76
C GLY A 249 -31.24 -2.41 -85.60
#